data_AF-A0A4P6KHP5-F1
#
_entry.id   AF-A0A4P6KHP5-F1
#
_cell.length_a   1.000
_cell.length_b   1.000
_cell.length_c   1.000
_cell.angle_alpha   90.00
_cell.angle_beta   90.00
_cell.angle_gamma   90.00
#
_symmetry.space_group_name_H-M   'P 1'
#
loop_
_entity.id
_entity.type
_entity.pdbx_description
1 polymer ?
#
loop_
_entity_poly.entity_id
_entity_poly.type
_entity_poly.pdbx_seq_one_letter_code
_entity_poly.pdbx_strand_id
1 'polypeptide(L)'
;MSGRFPFVSEVSRGAWLAERLEGDNSSQTDPRTGHPYDALAATVPSGFPVIVRVLHPFSRDRPAQRTFTEYVAEGGEDPFEPAPEIVEERDVSWRAVADAHGTRREALADPGDAAAEVLAGELRPNVRAHELLGLEYGAHRDVESADGWRYSAPAEGRLEPSVLARVAEVLAGFTRTPDRGVAAVWEGYGGLVTSQGVGWFFAFEDPAGNWPRWILRPLRHVQSRIAEFRARRGRFGTAAAVRHLVRPRGPQPPGSGILPREAAAGPRLELPDRGYVCFDAGIREFTTPAWMSHAPWVDEPGSSWVQTPNLIWPEGREWVLVSEIDFDSTLIACSAACAGSLLGAAGVEAVRITRDTWL
;
A
#
# COMPACT_ATOMS: atom_id res chain seq x y z
N MET A 1 -22.31 3.58 19.42
CA MET A 1 -21.72 4.52 18.46
C MET A 1 -21.84 3.87 17.10
N SER A 2 -22.81 4.30 16.29
CA SER A 2 -22.88 3.88 14.87
C SER A 2 -21.64 4.46 14.18
N GLY A 3 -20.67 3.62 13.86
CA GLY A 3 -19.38 4.05 13.34
C GLY A 3 -19.51 4.67 11.95
N ARG A 4 -18.73 5.71 11.70
CA ARG A 4 -18.35 6.16 10.36
C ARG A 4 -17.61 4.94 9.74
N PHE A 5 -18.06 4.43 8.59
CA PHE A 5 -17.74 3.09 8.03
C PHE A 5 -18.44 1.85 8.65
N PRO A 6 -19.78 1.73 8.59
CA PRO A 6 -20.48 0.49 8.94
C PRO A 6 -20.00 -0.71 8.12
N PHE A 7 -19.87 -1.88 8.76
CA PHE A 7 -19.60 -3.14 8.05
C PHE A 7 -20.74 -3.48 7.09
N VAL A 8 -20.41 -3.94 5.89
CA VAL A 8 -21.36 -4.39 4.87
C VAL A 8 -21.42 -5.91 4.88
N SER A 9 -22.48 -6.48 5.44
CA SER A 9 -22.74 -7.92 5.40
C SER A 9 -23.31 -8.40 4.06
N GLU A 10 -23.76 -7.48 3.20
CA GLU A 10 -24.40 -7.82 1.93
C GLU A 10 -23.40 -7.82 0.77
N VAL A 11 -22.87 -8.99 0.42
CA VAL A 11 -21.86 -9.17 -0.64
C VAL A 11 -22.37 -8.75 -2.03
N SER A 12 -23.69 -8.76 -2.24
CA SER A 12 -24.34 -8.35 -3.51
C SER A 12 -23.93 -6.93 -3.96
N ARG A 13 -23.56 -6.05 -3.02
CA ARG A 13 -23.10 -4.68 -3.31
C ARG A 13 -21.79 -4.63 -4.11
N GLY A 14 -20.97 -5.67 -4.01
CA GLY A 14 -19.72 -5.84 -4.76
C GLY A 14 -19.75 -6.97 -5.79
N ALA A 15 -20.77 -7.84 -5.80
CA ALA A 15 -20.83 -9.02 -6.67
C ALA A 15 -20.66 -8.72 -8.17
N TRP A 16 -21.08 -7.53 -8.61
CA TRP A 16 -20.90 -7.06 -9.98
C TRP A 16 -19.43 -6.93 -10.40
N LEU A 17 -18.50 -6.76 -9.46
CA LEU A 17 -17.07 -6.74 -9.73
C LEU A 17 -16.64 -8.12 -10.24
N ALA A 18 -16.92 -9.17 -9.46
CA ALA A 18 -16.61 -10.55 -9.83
C ALA A 18 -17.22 -10.95 -11.19
N GLU A 19 -18.43 -10.47 -11.51
CA GLU A 19 -19.08 -10.72 -12.81
C GLU A 19 -18.37 -10.07 -14.01
N ARG A 20 -17.57 -9.03 -13.78
CA ARG A 20 -16.90 -8.24 -14.83
C ARG A 20 -15.38 -8.41 -14.87
N LEU A 21 -14.81 -9.15 -13.92
CA LEU A 21 -13.44 -9.58 -13.95
C LEU A 21 -13.32 -10.83 -14.84
N GLU A 22 -12.22 -10.91 -15.58
CA GLU A 22 -11.98 -11.97 -16.56
C GLU A 22 -10.57 -12.53 -16.39
N GLY A 23 -10.41 -13.84 -16.57
CA GLY A 23 -9.14 -14.51 -16.41
C GLY A 23 -8.78 -14.83 -14.95
N ASP A 24 -7.57 -15.32 -14.76
CA ASP A 24 -6.93 -15.50 -13.45
C ASP A 24 -5.74 -14.55 -13.31
N ASN A 25 -5.29 -14.34 -12.06
CA ASN A 25 -4.13 -13.50 -11.75
C ASN A 25 -2.80 -14.06 -12.31
N SER A 26 -2.79 -15.18 -13.02
CA SER A 26 -1.56 -15.81 -13.56
C SER A 26 -1.48 -15.81 -15.09
N SER A 27 -2.36 -15.07 -15.76
CA SER A 27 -2.60 -15.23 -17.20
C SER A 27 -1.85 -14.27 -18.14
N GLN A 28 -1.08 -13.31 -17.62
CA GLN A 28 -0.21 -12.45 -18.43
C GLN A 28 1.27 -12.75 -18.18
N THR A 29 2.09 -12.56 -19.22
CA THR A 29 3.55 -12.64 -19.11
C THR A 29 4.17 -11.36 -19.65
N ASP A 30 5.21 -10.88 -18.98
CA ASP A 30 6.03 -9.79 -19.49
C ASP A 30 6.70 -10.27 -20.79
N PRO A 31 6.41 -9.65 -21.95
CA PRO A 31 6.94 -10.09 -23.23
C PRO A 31 8.46 -9.91 -23.34
N ARG A 32 9.10 -9.13 -22.47
CA ARG A 32 10.55 -8.90 -22.45
C ARG A 32 11.27 -9.96 -21.64
N THR A 33 10.70 -10.36 -20.51
CA THR A 33 11.36 -11.23 -19.53
C THR A 33 10.75 -12.64 -19.44
N GLY A 34 9.52 -12.82 -19.91
CA GLY A 34 8.74 -14.05 -19.78
C GLY A 34 8.19 -14.30 -18.38
N HIS A 35 8.42 -13.39 -17.42
CA HIS A 35 7.90 -13.53 -16.06
C HIS A 35 6.37 -13.39 -16.05
N PRO A 36 5.64 -14.26 -15.31
CA PRO A 36 4.20 -14.15 -15.17
C PRO A 36 3.82 -12.94 -14.31
N TYR A 37 2.71 -12.30 -14.65
CA TYR A 37 2.13 -11.15 -13.94
C TYR A 37 0.60 -11.22 -13.94
N ASP A 38 0.02 -10.49 -12.99
CA ASP A 38 -1.42 -10.35 -12.85
C ASP A 38 -2.04 -9.75 -14.11
N ALA A 39 -2.98 -10.50 -14.70
CA ALA A 39 -3.75 -9.97 -15.79
C ALA A 39 -4.65 -8.84 -15.29
N LEU A 40 -4.49 -7.64 -15.84
CA LEU A 40 -5.34 -6.50 -15.46
C LEU A 40 -6.84 -6.77 -15.70
N ALA A 41 -7.17 -7.73 -16.55
CA ALA A 41 -8.53 -8.21 -16.73
C ALA A 41 -9.12 -8.87 -15.47
N ALA A 42 -8.28 -9.50 -14.63
CA ALA A 42 -8.63 -10.14 -13.36
C ALA A 42 -8.61 -9.15 -12.17
N THR A 43 -8.00 -7.96 -12.35
CA THR A 43 -7.93 -6.90 -11.34
C THR A 43 -8.97 -5.80 -11.55
N VAL A 44 -9.17 -5.36 -12.80
CA VAL A 44 -10.03 -4.22 -13.16
C VAL A 44 -11.25 -4.69 -13.95
N PRO A 45 -12.48 -4.39 -13.49
CA PRO A 45 -13.69 -4.86 -14.14
C PRO A 45 -13.88 -4.23 -15.52
N SER A 46 -14.48 -4.99 -16.43
CA SER A 46 -14.92 -4.53 -17.74
C SER A 46 -16.04 -3.47 -17.66
N GLY A 47 -16.33 -2.84 -18.79
CA GLY A 47 -17.45 -1.87 -18.92
C GLY A 47 -17.10 -0.42 -18.62
N PHE A 48 -15.82 -0.08 -18.44
CA PHE A 48 -15.32 1.29 -18.38
C PHE A 48 -14.47 1.61 -19.62
N PRO A 49 -14.64 2.79 -20.23
CA PRO A 49 -13.95 3.13 -21.47
C PRO A 49 -12.45 3.44 -21.28
N VAL A 50 -12.03 3.84 -20.08
CA VAL A 50 -10.65 4.22 -19.79
C VAL A 50 -10.21 3.67 -18.45
N ILE A 51 -8.95 3.24 -18.38
CA ILE A 51 -8.27 2.90 -17.13
C ILE A 51 -7.12 3.90 -16.94
N VAL A 52 -7.08 4.51 -15.76
CA VAL A 52 -5.98 5.38 -15.34
C VAL A 52 -5.17 4.65 -14.27
N ARG A 53 -3.86 4.54 -14.48
CA ARG A 53 -2.91 4.05 -13.49
C ARG A 53 -2.33 5.25 -12.75
N VAL A 54 -2.71 5.41 -11.49
CA VAL A 54 -2.13 6.37 -10.55
C VAL A 54 -0.90 5.73 -9.92
N LEU A 55 0.26 6.32 -10.14
CA LEU A 55 1.53 5.81 -9.66
C LEU A 55 1.70 6.17 -8.18
N HIS A 56 2.06 5.19 -7.34
CA HIS A 56 2.33 5.48 -5.93
C HIS A 56 3.63 6.28 -5.83
N PRO A 57 3.71 7.32 -4.98
CA PRO A 57 4.91 8.13 -4.88
C PRO A 57 6.05 7.34 -4.24
N PHE A 58 7.28 7.64 -4.67
CA PHE A 58 8.48 7.19 -3.98
C PHE A 58 8.69 8.01 -2.71
N SER A 59 9.44 7.44 -1.76
CA SER A 59 10.07 8.22 -0.70
C SER A 59 11.58 8.29 -0.90
N ARG A 60 12.19 9.32 -0.32
CA ARG A 60 13.65 9.41 -0.24
C ARG A 60 14.09 9.96 1.10
N ASP A 61 15.26 9.55 1.54
CA ASP A 61 15.86 10.02 2.77
C ASP A 61 17.36 10.30 2.61
N ARG A 62 17.91 11.09 3.53
CA ARG A 62 19.36 11.31 3.65
C ARG A 62 19.72 11.81 5.05
N PRO A 63 20.99 11.65 5.49
CA PRO A 63 21.47 12.35 6.67
C PRO A 63 21.34 13.88 6.49
N ALA A 64 20.91 14.57 7.54
CA ALA A 64 20.62 16.01 7.47
C ALA A 64 21.83 16.88 7.10
N GLN A 65 23.04 16.39 7.40
CA GLN A 65 24.29 17.16 7.32
C GLN A 65 25.28 16.63 6.28
N ARG A 66 25.01 15.47 5.66
CA ARG A 66 25.92 14.74 4.78
C ARG A 66 25.18 13.68 3.96
N THR A 67 25.84 13.08 2.98
CA THR A 67 25.33 11.91 2.23
C THR A 67 25.49 10.61 3.03
N PHE A 68 24.81 9.54 2.60
CA PHE A 68 25.05 8.21 3.17
C PHE A 68 26.45 7.71 2.88
N THR A 69 26.98 7.95 1.67
CA THR A 69 28.37 7.64 1.33
C THR A 69 29.38 8.27 2.30
N GLU A 70 29.22 9.56 2.61
CA GLU A 70 30.08 10.26 3.59
C GLU A 70 29.87 9.72 5.02
N TYR A 71 28.63 9.47 5.41
CA TYR A 71 28.29 8.88 6.71
C TYR A 71 28.98 7.53 6.94
N VAL A 72 28.95 6.64 5.93
CA VAL A 72 29.60 5.33 5.98
C VAL A 72 31.12 5.48 6.01
N ALA A 73 31.69 6.38 5.20
CA ALA A 73 33.14 6.61 5.15
C ALA A 73 33.72 7.11 6.49
N GLU A 74 32.91 7.80 7.29
CA GLU A 74 33.29 8.32 8.61
C GLU A 74 33.09 7.31 9.76
N GLY A 75 32.63 6.08 9.46
CA GLY A 75 32.44 5.02 10.46
C GLY A 75 31.01 4.80 10.93
N GLY A 76 30.02 5.46 10.31
CA GLY A 76 28.62 5.45 10.74
C GLY A 76 27.88 4.10 10.67
N GLU A 77 28.49 3.04 10.15
CA GLU A 77 27.92 1.69 10.27
C GLU A 77 28.25 1.01 11.61
N ASP A 78 28.97 1.67 12.52
CA ASP A 78 29.15 1.17 13.88
C ASP A 78 27.78 1.10 14.58
N PRO A 79 27.30 -0.09 14.97
CA PRO A 79 26.01 -0.26 15.66
C PRO A 79 25.91 0.50 16.99
N PHE A 80 27.04 0.95 17.52
CA PHE A 80 27.13 1.72 18.76
C PHE A 80 27.19 3.23 18.54
N GLU A 81 27.34 3.70 17.29
CA GLU A 81 27.19 5.12 16.97
C GLU A 81 25.70 5.50 16.82
N PRO A 82 25.30 6.68 17.30
CA PRO A 82 23.93 7.15 17.14
C PRO A 82 23.63 7.38 15.65
N ALA A 83 22.50 6.84 15.19
CA ALA A 83 22.01 7.08 13.85
C ALA A 83 21.94 8.60 13.57
N PRO A 84 22.28 9.03 12.34
CA PRO A 84 22.29 10.44 12.02
C PRO A 84 20.85 10.96 12.04
N GLU A 85 20.70 12.26 12.25
CA GLU A 85 19.42 12.90 11.97
C GLU A 85 19.08 12.71 10.48
N ILE A 86 17.91 12.13 10.21
CA ILE A 86 17.45 11.83 8.85
C ILE A 86 16.42 12.87 8.42
N VAL A 87 16.58 13.38 7.20
CA VAL A 87 15.56 14.14 6.48
C VAL A 87 14.86 13.18 5.53
N GLU A 88 13.53 13.14 5.56
CA GLU A 88 12.69 12.25 4.75
C GLU A 88 11.71 13.07 3.90
N GLU A 89 11.51 12.66 2.66
CA GLU A 89 10.49 13.17 1.74
C GLU A 89 9.67 12.00 1.18
N ARG A 90 8.33 12.07 1.20
CA ARG A 90 7.43 10.93 0.87
C ARG A 90 6.62 11.06 -0.42
N ASP A 91 6.55 12.25 -1.00
CA ASP A 91 5.76 12.54 -2.21
C ASP A 91 6.70 12.74 -3.43
N VAL A 92 7.66 11.84 -3.63
CA VAL A 92 8.63 11.96 -4.75
C VAL A 92 8.04 11.34 -6.02
N SER A 93 8.06 12.11 -7.11
CA SER A 93 7.53 11.65 -8.40
C SER A 93 8.48 10.67 -9.10
N TRP A 94 7.90 9.77 -9.90
CA TRP A 94 8.60 8.83 -10.75
C TRP A 94 9.51 9.54 -11.75
N ARG A 95 9.07 10.68 -12.29
CA ARG A 95 9.94 11.52 -13.13
C ARG A 95 11.16 12.04 -12.39
N ALA A 96 11.01 12.48 -11.14
CA ALA A 96 12.14 12.95 -10.34
C ALA A 96 13.13 11.81 -10.06
N VAL A 97 12.64 10.61 -9.76
CA VAL A 97 13.48 9.41 -9.61
C VAL A 97 14.21 9.09 -10.92
N ALA A 98 13.50 9.08 -12.04
CA ALA A 98 14.09 8.80 -13.35
C ALA A 98 15.19 9.81 -13.73
N ASP A 99 14.99 11.09 -13.41
CA ASP A 99 15.99 12.13 -13.62
C ASP A 99 17.19 11.95 -12.69
N ALA A 100 16.97 11.63 -11.41
CA ALA A 100 18.03 11.42 -10.43
C ALA A 100 18.90 10.20 -10.77
N HIS A 101 18.29 9.08 -11.17
CA HIS A 101 18.98 7.83 -11.49
C HIS A 101 19.44 7.74 -12.95
N GLY A 102 19.14 8.75 -13.78
CA GLY A 102 19.49 8.74 -15.20
C GLY A 102 18.71 7.71 -16.03
N THR A 103 17.61 7.17 -15.49
CA THR A 103 16.75 6.14 -16.11
C THR A 103 15.60 6.73 -16.94
N ARG A 104 15.78 7.97 -17.43
CA ARG A 104 14.75 8.70 -18.19
C ARG A 104 14.36 8.00 -19.49
N ARG A 105 15.29 7.27 -20.13
CA ARG A 105 15.00 6.50 -21.36
C ARG A 105 14.11 5.29 -21.05
N GLU A 106 14.29 4.71 -19.87
CA GLU A 106 13.51 3.60 -19.33
C GLU A 106 12.18 4.09 -18.72
N ALA A 107 12.10 5.34 -18.31
CA ALA A 107 10.87 5.90 -17.74
C ALA A 107 9.87 6.36 -18.81
N LEU A 108 10.36 6.92 -19.93
CA LEU A 108 9.53 7.64 -20.89
C LEU A 108 9.15 6.82 -22.12
N ALA A 109 7.97 7.10 -22.68
CA ALA A 109 7.50 6.49 -23.92
C ALA A 109 8.46 6.74 -25.08
N ASP A 110 8.75 5.69 -25.86
CA ASP A 110 9.47 5.82 -27.11
C ASP A 110 8.53 6.51 -28.11
N PRO A 111 8.91 7.67 -28.68
CA PRO A 111 8.10 8.35 -29.69
C PRO A 111 7.87 7.52 -30.97
N GLY A 112 8.61 6.42 -31.17
CA GLY A 112 8.45 5.51 -32.31
C GLY A 112 7.47 4.35 -32.12
N ASP A 113 6.91 4.14 -30.93
CA ASP A 113 5.96 3.03 -30.68
C ASP A 113 4.52 3.45 -31.07
N ALA A 114 3.93 2.74 -32.04
CA ALA A 114 2.59 3.03 -32.56
C ALA A 114 1.47 2.79 -31.53
N ALA A 115 1.72 2.02 -30.46
CA ALA A 115 0.79 1.90 -29.33
C ALA A 115 0.79 3.15 -28.43
N ALA A 116 1.81 4.01 -28.55
CA ALA A 116 2.00 5.23 -27.78
C ALA A 116 1.52 6.48 -28.55
N GLU A 117 0.33 6.41 -29.16
CA GLU A 117 -0.22 7.42 -30.08
C GLU A 117 -0.37 8.86 -29.49
N VAL A 118 0.09 9.14 -28.27
CA VAL A 118 -0.14 10.44 -27.62
C VAL A 118 1.09 11.10 -26.96
N LEU A 119 2.20 10.44 -26.61
CA LEU A 119 3.00 10.96 -25.47
C LEU A 119 4.51 11.09 -25.62
N ALA A 120 4.97 12.07 -26.40
CA ALA A 120 6.35 12.53 -26.31
C ALA A 120 6.61 13.22 -24.95
N GLY A 121 7.42 12.60 -24.08
CA GLY A 121 7.82 13.17 -22.79
C GLY A 121 6.96 12.74 -21.58
N GLU A 122 6.02 11.81 -21.75
CA GLU A 122 5.32 11.19 -20.62
C GLU A 122 5.86 9.80 -20.28
N LEU A 123 5.51 9.34 -19.08
CA LEU A 123 5.91 8.03 -18.57
C LEU A 123 5.30 6.91 -19.41
N ARG A 124 6.04 5.82 -19.58
CA ARG A 124 5.54 4.60 -20.23
C ARG A 124 4.36 4.05 -19.44
N PRO A 125 3.28 3.59 -20.11
CA PRO A 125 2.13 2.98 -19.43
C PRO A 125 2.50 1.86 -18.44
N ASN A 126 3.51 1.06 -18.79
CA ASN A 126 4.01 -0.08 -18.03
C ASN A 126 5.36 0.16 -17.34
N VAL A 127 5.74 1.42 -17.07
CA VAL A 127 6.95 1.71 -16.27
C VAL A 127 6.82 1.11 -14.88
N ARG A 128 7.87 0.51 -14.31
CA ARG A 128 7.83 -0.08 -12.96
C ARG A 128 8.81 0.60 -12.01
N ALA A 129 8.47 0.64 -10.72
CA ALA A 129 9.27 1.36 -9.75
C ALA A 129 10.69 0.79 -9.61
N HIS A 130 10.81 -0.55 -9.59
CA HIS A 130 12.09 -1.23 -9.47
C HIS A 130 13.00 -0.99 -10.70
N GLU A 131 12.43 -0.86 -11.90
CA GLU A 131 13.19 -0.56 -13.12
C GLU A 131 13.85 0.82 -13.04
N LEU A 132 13.14 1.83 -12.49
CA LEU A 132 13.69 3.17 -12.33
C LEU A 132 14.86 3.22 -11.34
N LEU A 133 14.84 2.35 -10.34
CA LEU A 133 15.92 2.19 -9.36
C LEU A 133 17.03 1.24 -9.83
N GLY A 134 16.91 0.64 -11.03
CA GLY A 134 17.86 -0.35 -11.53
C GLY A 134 17.90 -1.63 -10.69
N LEU A 135 16.75 -2.01 -10.12
CA LEU A 135 16.57 -3.20 -9.29
C LEU A 135 15.95 -4.35 -10.08
N GLU A 136 16.22 -5.57 -9.64
CA GLU A 136 15.48 -6.75 -10.09
C GLU A 136 14.08 -6.75 -9.45
N TYR A 137 13.12 -7.37 -10.13
CA TYR A 137 11.78 -7.58 -9.56
C TYR A 137 11.85 -8.32 -8.23
N GLY A 138 11.09 -7.86 -7.24
CA GLY A 138 11.08 -8.41 -5.87
C GLY A 138 12.27 -8.00 -4.99
N ALA A 139 13.21 -7.20 -5.50
CA ALA A 139 14.27 -6.64 -4.66
C ALA A 139 13.73 -5.45 -3.83
N HIS A 140 13.64 -5.64 -2.52
CA HIS A 140 13.25 -4.59 -1.58
C HIS A 140 14.51 -3.98 -0.94
N ARG A 141 15.14 -3.02 -1.65
CA ARG A 141 16.28 -2.25 -1.13
C ARG A 141 16.18 -0.80 -1.55
N ASP A 142 16.65 0.08 -0.68
CA ASP A 142 16.77 1.50 -1.00
C ASP A 142 18.04 1.74 -1.85
N VAL A 143 18.00 2.72 -2.74
CA VAL A 143 19.08 3.01 -3.69
C VAL A 143 19.55 4.44 -3.55
N GLU A 144 20.81 4.63 -3.19
CA GLU A 144 21.45 5.96 -3.21
C GLU A 144 21.67 6.41 -4.65
N SER A 145 21.39 7.69 -4.90
CA SER A 145 21.59 8.35 -6.18
C SER A 145 22.71 9.38 -6.10
N ALA A 146 23.17 9.85 -7.26
CA ALA A 146 24.25 10.83 -7.37
C ALA A 146 23.91 12.21 -6.76
N ASP A 147 22.63 12.46 -6.49
CA ASP A 147 22.16 13.67 -5.79
C ASP A 147 22.29 13.58 -4.25
N GLY A 148 22.83 12.47 -3.73
CA GLY A 148 23.06 12.24 -2.31
C GLY A 148 21.81 11.85 -1.52
N TRP A 149 20.70 11.58 -2.20
CA TRP A 149 19.51 10.99 -1.61
C TRP A 149 19.47 9.49 -1.82
N ARG A 150 18.87 8.79 -0.86
CA ARG A 150 18.55 7.39 -0.97
C ARG A 150 17.05 7.23 -1.20
N TYR A 151 16.68 6.55 -2.27
CA TYR A 151 15.31 6.40 -2.73
C TYR A 151 14.76 5.02 -2.35
N SER A 152 13.55 4.99 -1.83
CA SER A 152 12.79 3.78 -1.53
C SER A 152 11.65 3.63 -2.52
N ALA A 153 11.46 2.41 -3.04
CA ALA A 153 10.35 2.10 -3.90
C ALA A 153 9.00 2.41 -3.20
N PRO A 154 7.95 2.77 -3.95
CA PRO A 154 6.63 3.00 -3.38
C PRO A 154 6.11 1.76 -2.65
N ALA A 155 5.27 1.97 -1.64
CA ALA A 155 4.56 0.89 -1.00
C ALA A 155 3.63 0.19 -2.01
N GLU A 156 3.74 -1.12 -2.13
CA GLU A 156 2.83 -1.94 -2.94
C GLU A 156 1.47 -2.08 -2.25
N GLY A 157 0.39 -2.12 -3.03
CA GLY A 157 -0.94 -2.39 -2.49
C GLY A 157 -1.59 -1.29 -1.69
N ARG A 158 -0.96 -0.11 -1.63
CA ARG A 158 -1.41 0.99 -0.80
C ARG A 158 -1.04 2.33 -1.41
N LEU A 159 -2.06 3.05 -1.85
CA LEU A 159 -1.91 4.44 -2.27
C LEU A 159 -1.58 5.33 -1.07
N GLU A 160 -0.63 6.25 -1.21
CA GLU A 160 -0.31 7.19 -0.14
C GLU A 160 -1.57 8.02 0.24
N PRO A 161 -1.90 8.18 1.54
CA PRO A 161 -3.15 8.85 1.94
C PRO A 161 -3.31 10.28 1.42
N SER A 162 -2.19 11.01 1.23
CA SER A 162 -2.19 12.35 0.61
C SER A 162 -2.63 12.30 -0.85
N VAL A 163 -2.18 11.29 -1.60
CA VAL A 163 -2.54 11.06 -3.01
C VAL A 163 -3.96 10.52 -3.12
N LEU A 164 -4.37 9.60 -2.23
CA LEU A 164 -5.75 9.14 -2.15
C LEU A 164 -6.72 10.31 -1.94
N ALA A 165 -6.37 11.29 -1.10
CA ALA A 165 -7.19 12.48 -0.90
C ALA A 165 -7.39 13.29 -2.18
N ARG A 166 -6.32 13.55 -2.92
CA ARG A 166 -6.36 14.26 -4.22
C ARG A 166 -7.18 13.49 -5.26
N VAL A 167 -6.99 12.17 -5.34
CA VAL A 167 -7.77 11.29 -6.22
C VAL A 167 -9.25 11.30 -5.82
N ALA A 168 -9.56 11.19 -4.53
CA ALA A 168 -10.93 11.19 -4.02
C ALA A 168 -11.65 12.52 -4.31
N GLU A 169 -10.95 13.66 -4.25
CA GLU A 169 -11.52 14.96 -4.64
C GLU A 169 -11.97 14.97 -6.10
N VAL A 170 -11.15 14.43 -7.00
CA VAL A 170 -11.51 14.27 -8.41
C VAL A 170 -12.71 13.33 -8.55
N LEU A 171 -12.61 12.12 -7.98
CA LEU A 171 -13.64 11.07 -8.10
C LEU A 171 -15.01 11.49 -7.53
N ALA A 172 -15.03 12.32 -6.48
CA ALA A 172 -16.26 12.88 -5.92
C ALA A 172 -17.03 13.76 -6.92
N GLY A 173 -16.35 14.39 -7.89
CA GLY A 173 -16.96 15.16 -8.97
C GLY A 173 -17.57 14.32 -10.09
N PHE A 174 -17.21 13.03 -10.18
CA PHE A 174 -17.62 12.12 -11.25
C PHE A 174 -18.59 11.02 -10.79
N THR A 175 -19.33 11.26 -9.71
CA THR A 175 -20.43 10.39 -9.26
C THR A 175 -21.62 11.19 -8.79
N ARG A 176 -22.83 10.63 -8.94
CA ARG A 176 -24.06 11.21 -8.37
C ARG A 176 -24.26 10.81 -6.90
N THR A 177 -23.47 9.88 -6.38
CA THR A 177 -23.59 9.37 -5.01
C THR A 177 -22.27 9.52 -4.23
N PRO A 178 -21.73 10.74 -4.06
CA PRO A 178 -20.42 10.94 -3.45
C PRO A 178 -20.35 10.57 -1.96
N ASP A 179 -21.50 10.52 -1.28
CA ASP A 179 -21.63 10.13 0.13
C ASP A 179 -22.03 8.66 0.32
N ARG A 180 -22.27 7.90 -0.77
CA ARG A 180 -22.73 6.50 -0.71
C ARG A 180 -21.89 5.62 -1.63
N GLY A 181 -21.27 4.62 -1.05
CA GLY A 181 -20.38 3.71 -1.76
C GLY A 181 -19.90 2.60 -0.87
N VAL A 182 -18.87 1.89 -1.33
CA VAL A 182 -18.21 0.84 -0.58
C VAL A 182 -16.71 1.08 -0.64
N ALA A 183 -16.06 0.91 0.51
CA ALA A 183 -14.62 0.72 0.61
C ALA A 183 -14.36 -0.73 1.06
N ALA A 184 -13.46 -1.42 0.38
CA ALA A 184 -13.12 -2.80 0.72
C ALA A 184 -11.62 -2.93 1.02
N VAL A 185 -11.31 -3.73 2.04
CA VAL A 185 -9.96 -3.94 2.55
C VAL A 185 -9.67 -5.43 2.49
N TRP A 186 -8.51 -5.80 1.96
CA TRP A 186 -8.11 -7.19 1.83
C TRP A 186 -7.98 -7.85 3.21
N GLU A 187 -8.57 -9.04 3.37
CA GLU A 187 -8.58 -9.70 4.67
C GLU A 187 -7.21 -10.24 5.10
N GLY A 188 -6.29 -10.43 4.15
CA GLY A 188 -4.97 -11.03 4.36
C GLY A 188 -3.95 -10.12 5.03
N TYR A 189 -4.27 -8.84 5.25
CA TYR A 189 -3.40 -7.97 6.02
C TYR A 189 -3.20 -8.50 7.45
N GLY A 190 -1.93 -8.74 7.80
CA GLY A 190 -1.54 -9.28 9.10
C GLY A 190 -2.13 -8.48 10.26
N GLY A 191 -2.80 -9.16 11.18
CA GLY A 191 -3.43 -8.51 12.34
C GLY A 191 -4.85 -7.97 12.10
N LEU A 192 -5.35 -7.95 10.86
CA LEU A 192 -6.64 -7.32 10.55
C LEU A 192 -7.83 -8.12 11.11
N VAL A 193 -8.05 -9.34 10.59
CA VAL A 193 -9.18 -10.21 10.99
C VAL A 193 -8.89 -10.97 12.28
N THR A 194 -7.65 -11.45 12.41
CA THR A 194 -7.15 -12.12 13.61
C THR A 194 -5.85 -11.44 14.02
N SER A 195 -5.46 -11.62 15.27
CA SER A 195 -4.16 -11.14 15.73
C SER A 195 -2.98 -11.99 15.27
N GLN A 196 -3.19 -12.97 14.38
CA GLN A 196 -2.09 -13.78 13.83
C GLN A 196 -1.35 -13.03 12.72
N GLY A 197 -0.17 -13.54 12.37
CA GLY A 197 0.64 -12.98 11.28
C GLY A 197 1.36 -11.68 11.63
N VAL A 198 1.31 -11.21 12.88
CA VAL A 198 2.03 -10.01 13.35
C VAL A 198 3.15 -10.42 14.30
N GLY A 199 4.37 -10.00 13.97
CA GLY A 199 5.55 -10.11 14.80
C GLY A 199 6.04 -8.74 15.26
N TRP A 200 6.70 -8.71 16.41
CA TRP A 200 7.38 -7.51 16.91
C TRP A 200 8.84 -7.82 17.16
N PHE A 201 9.69 -6.86 16.80
CA PHE A 201 11.10 -6.88 17.13
C PHE A 201 11.35 -5.82 18.21
N PHE A 202 12.01 -6.24 19.28
CA PHE A 202 12.35 -5.36 20.39
C PHE A 202 13.86 -5.38 20.57
N ALA A 203 14.48 -4.20 20.50
CA ALA A 203 15.85 -4.00 20.93
C ALA A 203 15.86 -3.71 22.43
N PHE A 204 16.78 -4.33 23.16
CA PHE A 204 17.01 -4.07 24.57
C PHE A 204 18.50 -3.76 24.74
N GLU A 205 18.78 -2.68 25.45
CA GLU A 205 20.15 -2.34 25.83
C GLU A 205 20.65 -3.36 26.86
N ASP A 206 21.93 -3.75 26.75
CA ASP A 206 22.52 -4.65 27.73
C ASP A 206 22.77 -3.91 29.05
N PRO A 207 22.48 -4.54 30.21
CA PRO A 207 22.82 -3.95 31.49
C PRO A 207 24.34 -3.77 31.60
N ALA A 208 24.77 -2.62 32.12
CA ALA A 208 26.19 -2.31 32.27
C ALA A 208 26.93 -3.41 33.06
N GLY A 209 28.00 -3.98 32.46
CA GLY A 209 28.87 -5.00 33.07
C GLY A 209 28.90 -6.34 32.32
N ASN A 210 29.92 -7.15 32.59
CA ASN A 210 30.17 -8.42 31.87
C ASN A 210 29.29 -9.57 32.41
N TRP A 211 27.97 -9.44 32.25
CA TRP A 211 27.02 -10.47 32.70
C TRP A 211 27.14 -11.74 31.85
N PRO A 212 27.21 -12.94 32.46
CA PRO A 212 27.21 -14.19 31.71
C PRO A 212 25.96 -14.35 30.82
N ARG A 213 26.16 -14.83 29.58
CA ARG A 213 25.07 -15.00 28.58
C ARG A 213 23.90 -15.87 29.07
N TRP A 214 24.16 -16.81 29.98
CA TRP A 214 23.13 -17.70 30.55
C TRP A 214 22.19 -16.98 31.54
N ILE A 215 22.58 -15.81 32.07
CA ILE A 215 21.70 -14.93 32.85
C ILE A 215 20.98 -13.92 31.94
N LEU A 216 21.70 -13.37 30.96
CA LEU A 216 21.12 -12.40 30.02
C LEU A 216 20.01 -13.02 29.16
N ARG A 217 20.19 -14.26 28.67
CA ARG A 217 19.19 -14.95 27.83
C ARG A 217 17.79 -15.06 28.48
N PRO A 218 17.63 -15.60 29.69
CA PRO A 218 16.30 -15.67 30.33
C PRO A 218 15.75 -14.29 30.66
N LEU A 219 16.59 -13.33 31.08
CA LEU A 219 16.17 -11.95 31.34
C LEU A 219 15.60 -11.28 30.06
N ARG A 220 16.35 -11.35 28.95
CA ARG A 220 15.91 -10.87 27.64
C ARG A 220 14.62 -11.56 27.20
N HIS A 221 14.51 -12.87 27.41
CA HIS A 221 13.28 -13.60 27.09
C HIS A 221 12.07 -13.04 27.87
N VAL A 222 12.21 -12.79 29.18
CA VAL A 222 11.16 -12.18 29.99
C VAL A 222 10.83 -10.76 29.53
N GLN A 223 11.85 -9.93 29.26
CA GLN A 223 11.66 -8.58 28.73
C GLN A 223 10.94 -8.58 27.38
N SER A 224 11.35 -9.43 26.44
CA SER A 224 10.67 -9.63 25.16
C SER A 224 9.21 -10.04 25.36
N ARG A 225 8.91 -10.95 26.29
CA ARG A 225 7.54 -11.38 26.59
C ARG A 225 6.67 -10.26 27.16
N ILE A 226 7.23 -9.42 28.03
CA ILE A 226 6.53 -8.25 28.59
C ILE A 226 6.29 -7.21 27.49
N ALA A 227 7.30 -6.92 26.67
CA ALA A 227 7.20 -5.98 25.56
C ALA A 227 6.17 -6.46 24.53
N GLU A 228 6.21 -7.73 24.15
CA GLU A 228 5.23 -8.38 23.26
C GLU A 228 3.81 -8.28 23.83
N PHE A 229 3.63 -8.57 25.12
CA PHE A 229 2.33 -8.43 25.78
C PHE A 229 1.82 -6.99 25.74
N ARG A 230 2.68 -6.00 26.02
CA ARG A 230 2.31 -4.57 25.99
C ARG A 230 1.94 -4.12 24.58
N ALA A 231 2.78 -4.43 23.59
CA ALA A 231 2.53 -4.09 22.19
C ALA A 231 1.22 -4.71 21.69
N ARG A 232 1.00 -6.00 21.98
CA ARG A 232 -0.23 -6.71 21.61
C ARG A 232 -1.46 -6.18 22.33
N ARG A 233 -1.33 -5.77 23.60
CA ARG A 233 -2.42 -5.13 24.36
C ARG A 233 -2.76 -3.75 23.80
N GLY A 234 -1.76 -2.98 23.37
CA GLY A 234 -1.96 -1.70 22.69
C GLY A 234 -2.74 -1.89 21.39
N ARG A 235 -2.23 -2.75 20.51
CA ARG A 235 -2.73 -2.97 19.13
C ARG A 235 -4.03 -3.78 19.01
N PHE A 236 -4.24 -4.79 19.85
CA PHE A 236 -5.41 -5.69 19.74
C PHE A 236 -6.26 -5.77 21.03
N GLY A 237 -5.93 -4.95 22.03
CA GLY A 237 -6.61 -4.95 23.31
C GLY A 237 -6.22 -6.10 24.26
N THR A 238 -6.73 -6.02 25.48
CA THR A 238 -6.34 -6.89 26.60
C THR A 238 -6.69 -8.37 26.37
N ALA A 239 -7.85 -8.67 25.77
CA ALA A 239 -8.30 -10.05 25.58
C ALA A 239 -7.37 -10.84 24.64
N ALA A 240 -6.95 -10.22 23.52
CA ALA A 240 -6.01 -10.81 22.58
C ALA A 240 -4.62 -11.00 23.21
N ALA A 241 -4.16 -10.05 24.03
CA ALA A 241 -2.87 -10.13 24.72
C ALA A 241 -2.84 -11.27 25.76
N VAL A 242 -3.87 -11.39 26.61
CA VAL A 242 -3.96 -12.47 27.60
C VAL A 242 -4.06 -13.85 26.92
N ARG A 243 -4.82 -13.94 25.83
CA ARG A 243 -4.92 -15.20 25.08
C ARG A 243 -3.59 -15.63 24.48
N HIS A 244 -2.83 -14.71 23.88
CA HIS A 244 -1.49 -14.99 23.35
C HIS A 244 -0.49 -15.34 24.45
N LEU A 245 -0.63 -14.75 25.64
CA LEU A 245 0.18 -15.12 26.80
C LEU A 245 -0.01 -16.60 27.19
N VAL A 246 -1.26 -17.06 27.23
CA VAL A 246 -1.62 -18.45 27.61
C VAL A 246 -1.42 -19.45 26.48
N ARG A 247 -1.66 -19.04 25.22
CA ARG A 247 -1.56 -19.89 24.02
C ARG A 247 -0.77 -19.18 22.90
N PRO A 248 0.56 -19.01 23.05
CA PRO A 248 1.37 -18.24 22.11
C PRO A 248 1.49 -18.87 20.72
N ARG A 249 1.32 -20.20 20.61
CA ARG A 249 1.35 -20.96 19.35
C ARG A 249 -0.02 -21.44 18.89
N GLY A 250 -1.10 -21.01 19.56
CA GLY A 250 -2.46 -21.46 19.27
C GLY A 250 -3.15 -20.60 18.21
N PRO A 251 -4.19 -21.15 17.55
CA PRO A 251 -5.04 -20.36 16.65
C PRO A 251 -5.74 -19.21 17.40
N GLN A 252 -5.72 -18.03 16.79
CA GLN A 252 -6.46 -16.87 17.29
C GLN A 252 -7.80 -16.76 16.54
N PRO A 253 -8.92 -16.54 17.25
CA PRO A 253 -10.22 -16.48 16.61
C PRO A 253 -10.41 -15.18 15.82
N PRO A 254 -11.32 -15.16 14.83
CA PRO A 254 -11.80 -13.92 14.21
C PRO A 254 -12.29 -12.91 15.24
N GLY A 255 -11.94 -11.63 15.02
CA GLY A 255 -12.26 -10.53 15.93
C GLY A 255 -11.28 -10.36 17.07
N SER A 256 -10.19 -11.14 17.09
CA SER A 256 -9.07 -10.87 17.99
C SER A 256 -8.08 -9.86 17.39
N GLY A 257 -8.24 -9.48 16.12
CA GLY A 257 -7.39 -8.53 15.41
C GLY A 257 -7.87 -7.10 15.59
N ILE A 258 -7.59 -6.25 14.61
CA ILE A 258 -8.05 -4.85 14.56
C ILE A 258 -9.58 -4.81 14.37
N LEU A 259 -10.10 -5.63 13.46
CA LEU A 259 -11.53 -5.62 13.14
C LEU A 259 -12.37 -6.18 14.30
N PRO A 260 -13.57 -5.60 14.54
CA PRO A 260 -14.53 -6.20 15.46
C PRO A 260 -14.97 -7.57 14.95
N ARG A 261 -15.42 -8.44 15.88
CA ARG A 261 -15.83 -9.81 15.57
C ARG A 261 -16.86 -9.91 14.44
N GLU A 262 -17.79 -8.95 14.36
CA GLU A 262 -18.79 -8.90 13.30
C GLU A 262 -18.17 -8.82 11.91
N ALA A 263 -17.31 -7.82 11.66
CA ALA A 263 -16.61 -7.68 10.38
C ALA A 263 -15.61 -8.82 10.16
N ALA A 264 -14.89 -9.23 11.20
CA ALA A 264 -13.88 -10.28 11.11
C ALA A 264 -14.46 -11.67 10.80
N ALA A 265 -15.66 -11.99 11.28
CA ALA A 265 -16.33 -13.28 11.01
C ALA A 265 -17.42 -13.18 9.94
N GLY A 266 -17.70 -11.97 9.44
CA GLY A 266 -18.72 -11.71 8.44
C GLY A 266 -18.36 -12.23 7.05
N PRO A 267 -19.30 -12.17 6.10
CA PRO A 267 -19.04 -12.58 4.72
C PRO A 267 -17.96 -11.72 4.04
N ARG A 268 -17.37 -12.27 2.98
CA ARG A 268 -16.35 -11.61 2.15
C ARG A 268 -16.88 -11.33 0.76
N LEU A 269 -16.41 -10.24 0.17
CA LEU A 269 -16.41 -10.09 -1.27
C LEU A 269 -15.24 -10.90 -1.81
N GLU A 270 -15.55 -12.03 -2.46
CA GLU A 270 -14.57 -12.87 -3.13
C GLU A 270 -14.34 -12.35 -4.54
N LEU A 271 -13.11 -11.95 -4.82
CA LEU A 271 -12.58 -11.71 -6.18
C LEU A 271 -11.51 -12.79 -6.47
N PRO A 272 -11.03 -12.93 -7.72
CA PRO A 272 -9.96 -13.88 -8.02
C PRO A 272 -8.81 -13.80 -7.01
N ASP A 273 -8.53 -14.93 -6.35
CA ASP A 273 -7.48 -15.14 -5.36
C ASP A 273 -7.51 -14.27 -4.09
N ARG A 274 -8.55 -13.44 -3.89
CA ARG A 274 -8.59 -12.43 -2.80
C ARG A 274 -9.99 -12.25 -2.20
N GLY A 275 -10.07 -12.38 -0.87
CA GLY A 275 -11.25 -12.03 -0.08
C GLY A 275 -11.15 -10.63 0.53
N TYR A 276 -12.22 -9.84 0.47
CA TYR A 276 -12.28 -8.48 1.00
C TYR A 276 -13.36 -8.31 2.06
N VAL A 277 -13.06 -7.52 3.09
CA VAL A 277 -14.03 -7.01 4.06
C VAL A 277 -14.55 -5.67 3.57
N CYS A 278 -15.87 -5.55 3.40
CA CYS A 278 -16.50 -4.35 2.87
C CYS A 278 -17.09 -3.45 3.96
N PHE A 279 -16.97 -2.15 3.77
CA PHE A 279 -17.53 -1.11 4.63
C PHE A 279 -18.28 -0.07 3.80
N ASP A 280 -19.38 0.45 4.34
CA ASP A 280 -20.12 1.52 3.69
C ASP A 280 -19.32 2.83 3.79
N ALA A 281 -19.00 3.41 2.64
CA ALA A 281 -18.08 4.53 2.55
C ALA A 281 -18.38 5.37 1.31
N GLY A 282 -18.77 6.64 1.52
CA GLY A 282 -18.76 7.63 0.45
C GLY A 282 -17.34 8.06 0.12
N ILE A 283 -17.05 8.36 -1.15
CA ILE A 283 -15.73 8.83 -1.57
C ILE A 283 -15.30 10.14 -0.87
N ARG A 284 -16.26 10.96 -0.43
CA ARG A 284 -15.97 12.19 0.35
C ARG A 284 -15.28 11.93 1.68
N GLU A 285 -15.43 10.74 2.26
CA GLU A 285 -14.69 10.40 3.47
C GLU A 285 -13.17 10.36 3.24
N PHE A 286 -12.76 10.11 1.99
CA PHE A 286 -11.35 9.98 1.62
C PHE A 286 -10.72 11.26 1.09
N THR A 287 -11.47 12.36 0.90
CA THR A 287 -10.91 13.64 0.39
C THR A 287 -9.99 14.34 1.39
N THR A 288 -9.90 13.84 2.61
CA THR A 288 -8.90 14.26 3.58
C THR A 288 -8.31 13.04 4.27
N PRO A 289 -7.05 13.10 4.73
CA PRO A 289 -6.43 12.02 5.53
C PRO A 289 -7.15 11.70 6.86
N ALA A 290 -8.21 12.43 7.23
CA ALA A 290 -8.88 12.29 8.52
C ALA A 290 -9.57 10.93 8.72
N TRP A 291 -9.93 10.20 7.65
CA TRP A 291 -10.52 8.86 7.73
C TRP A 291 -9.68 7.87 8.55
N MET A 292 -8.36 8.03 8.56
CA MET A 292 -7.44 7.16 9.30
C MET A 292 -7.68 7.17 10.81
N SER A 293 -8.28 8.24 11.34
CA SER A 293 -8.59 8.36 12.77
C SER A 293 -9.80 7.54 13.23
N HIS A 294 -10.65 7.10 12.29
CA HIS A 294 -11.94 6.49 12.61
C HIS A 294 -12.31 5.29 11.73
N ALA A 295 -11.50 4.94 10.73
CA ALA A 295 -11.68 3.73 9.95
C ALA A 295 -11.44 2.48 10.79
N PRO A 296 -12.36 1.49 10.78
CA PRO A 296 -12.30 0.33 11.67
C PRO A 296 -11.17 -0.65 11.34
N TRP A 297 -10.51 -0.53 10.19
CA TRP A 297 -9.36 -1.32 9.78
C TRP A 297 -8.00 -0.65 10.11
N VAL A 298 -8.03 0.53 10.74
CA VAL A 298 -6.82 1.27 11.13
C VAL A 298 -6.63 1.14 12.64
N ASP A 299 -5.45 0.65 13.05
CA ASP A 299 -5.08 0.43 14.45
C ASP A 299 -4.61 1.72 15.13
N GLU A 300 -3.57 2.35 14.56
CA GLU A 300 -2.96 3.56 15.10
C GLU A 300 -2.95 4.67 14.03
N PRO A 301 -3.78 5.72 14.19
CA PRO A 301 -3.78 6.87 13.30
C PRO A 301 -2.40 7.54 13.32
N GLY A 302 -1.73 7.62 12.16
CA GLY A 302 -0.38 8.17 12.03
C GLY A 302 0.75 7.13 12.01
N SER A 303 0.43 5.84 12.07
CA SER A 303 1.40 4.80 11.70
C SER A 303 1.84 4.98 10.24
N SER A 304 3.13 4.78 9.95
CA SER A 304 3.61 4.67 8.55
C SER A 304 3.01 3.46 7.82
N TRP A 305 2.30 2.58 8.55
CA TRP A 305 1.72 1.34 8.05
C TRP A 305 0.19 1.37 7.89
N VAL A 306 -0.44 2.55 7.81
CA VAL A 306 -1.90 2.65 7.62
C VAL A 306 -2.34 2.12 6.26
N GLN A 307 -3.22 1.10 6.23
CA GLN A 307 -3.78 0.55 4.99
C GLN A 307 -4.89 1.46 4.42
N THR A 308 -4.69 1.94 3.19
CA THR A 308 -5.79 2.47 2.38
C THR A 308 -6.68 1.34 1.89
N PRO A 309 -7.98 1.59 1.65
CA PRO A 309 -8.84 0.59 1.01
C PRO A 309 -8.26 0.14 -0.33
N ASN A 310 -8.27 -1.16 -0.57
CA ASN A 310 -7.86 -1.76 -1.84
C ASN A 310 -8.89 -1.47 -2.93
N LEU A 311 -10.17 -1.41 -2.58
CA LEU A 311 -11.24 -1.15 -3.53
C LEU A 311 -12.12 -0.02 -3.03
N ILE A 312 -12.49 0.91 -3.91
CA ILE A 312 -13.51 1.92 -3.64
C ILE A 312 -14.39 2.09 -4.87
N TRP A 313 -15.71 2.12 -4.67
CA TRP A 313 -16.66 2.48 -5.73
C TRP A 313 -17.90 3.18 -5.16
N PRO A 314 -18.50 4.12 -5.91
CA PRO A 314 -19.77 4.74 -5.53
C PRO A 314 -20.93 3.77 -5.78
N GLU A 315 -22.05 3.99 -5.11
CA GLU A 315 -23.28 3.21 -5.33
C GLU A 315 -23.73 3.20 -6.80
N GLY A 316 -23.55 4.34 -7.51
CA GLY A 316 -23.86 4.48 -8.93
C GLY A 316 -22.89 3.76 -9.90
N ARG A 317 -21.77 3.22 -9.41
CA ARG A 317 -20.74 2.48 -10.18
C ARG A 317 -20.18 3.27 -11.37
N GLU A 318 -20.13 4.60 -11.29
CA GLU A 318 -19.60 5.44 -12.36
C GLU A 318 -18.08 5.31 -12.55
N TRP A 319 -17.38 4.84 -11.52
CA TRP A 319 -15.96 4.51 -11.51
C TRP A 319 -15.68 3.43 -10.47
N VAL A 320 -14.50 2.82 -10.54
CA VAL A 320 -13.95 1.96 -9.47
C VAL A 320 -12.46 2.23 -9.34
N LEU A 321 -12.00 2.33 -8.11
CA LEU A 321 -10.59 2.40 -7.73
C LEU A 321 -10.17 1.02 -7.23
N VAL A 322 -9.02 0.54 -7.71
CA VAL A 322 -8.43 -0.76 -7.39
C VAL A 322 -6.93 -0.59 -7.11
N SER A 323 -6.52 -0.75 -5.87
CA SER A 323 -5.13 -0.83 -5.42
C SER A 323 -4.83 -2.30 -5.10
N GLU A 324 -4.25 -3.01 -6.08
CA GLU A 324 -3.88 -4.41 -5.87
C GLU A 324 -2.60 -4.54 -5.06
N ILE A 325 -2.59 -5.51 -4.14
CA ILE A 325 -1.60 -5.74 -3.09
C ILE A 325 -0.18 -5.80 -3.61
N ASP A 326 0.02 -6.34 -4.81
CA ASP A 326 1.34 -6.54 -5.41
C ASP A 326 1.72 -5.43 -6.42
N PHE A 327 0.89 -4.37 -6.55
CA PHE A 327 1.15 -3.26 -7.48
C PHE A 327 1.73 -2.04 -6.79
N ASP A 328 2.71 -1.41 -7.46
CA ASP A 328 3.29 -0.10 -7.15
C ASP A 328 2.37 1.08 -7.56
N SER A 329 1.12 0.79 -7.87
CA SER A 329 0.17 1.73 -8.44
C SER A 329 -1.28 1.34 -8.17
N THR A 330 -2.17 2.32 -8.30
CA THR A 330 -3.61 2.16 -8.15
C THR A 330 -4.30 2.40 -9.48
N LEU A 331 -5.21 1.50 -9.86
CA LEU A 331 -5.93 1.52 -11.12
C LEU A 331 -7.33 2.11 -10.92
N ILE A 332 -7.75 2.98 -11.82
CA ILE A 332 -9.06 3.62 -11.77
C ILE A 332 -9.76 3.41 -13.11
N ALA A 333 -10.78 2.56 -13.11
CA ALA A 333 -11.66 2.37 -14.26
C ALA A 333 -12.75 3.43 -14.24
N CYS A 334 -12.83 4.27 -15.28
CA CYS A 334 -13.71 5.44 -15.27
C CYS A 334 -14.07 5.93 -16.68
N SER A 335 -14.86 7.01 -16.74
CA SER A 335 -15.17 7.71 -17.99
C SER A 335 -13.97 8.50 -18.52
N ALA A 336 -13.96 8.82 -19.82
CA ALA A 336 -12.89 9.62 -20.43
C ALA A 336 -12.75 11.03 -19.80
N ALA A 337 -13.87 11.63 -19.38
CA ALA A 337 -13.86 12.92 -18.68
C ALA A 337 -13.20 12.82 -17.30
N CYS A 338 -13.55 11.78 -16.53
CA CYS A 338 -12.92 11.49 -15.24
C CYS A 338 -11.41 11.25 -15.41
N ALA A 339 -11.03 10.45 -16.41
CA ALA A 339 -9.63 10.20 -16.72
C ALA A 339 -8.86 11.47 -17.05
N GLY A 340 -9.45 12.38 -17.84
CA GLY A 340 -8.85 13.68 -18.15
C GLY A 340 -8.57 14.52 -16.89
N SER A 341 -9.50 14.54 -15.92
CA SER A 341 -9.29 15.23 -14.65
C SER A 341 -8.24 14.57 -13.76
N LEU A 342 -8.17 13.24 -13.72
CA LEU A 342 -7.15 12.51 -12.95
C LEU A 342 -5.74 12.76 -13.48
N LEU A 343 -5.55 12.71 -14.80
CA LEU A 343 -4.24 12.92 -15.44
C LEU A 343 -3.74 14.36 -15.31
N GLY A 344 -4.64 15.32 -15.14
CA GLY A 344 -4.31 16.74 -14.93
C GLY A 344 -4.28 17.17 -13.46
N ALA A 345 -4.54 16.26 -12.52
CA ALA A 345 -4.63 16.61 -11.11
C ALA A 345 -3.25 16.91 -10.50
N ALA A 346 -3.11 18.08 -9.87
CA ALA A 346 -1.87 18.47 -9.22
C ALA A 346 -1.51 17.50 -8.09
N GLY A 347 -0.25 17.04 -8.05
CA GLY A 347 0.21 16.09 -7.05
C GLY A 347 -0.30 14.66 -7.23
N VAL A 348 -0.83 14.33 -8.42
CA VAL A 348 -1.16 12.96 -8.85
C VAL A 348 -0.37 12.67 -10.11
N GLU A 349 0.52 11.68 -10.07
CA GLU A 349 1.24 11.22 -11.24
C GLU A 349 0.53 9.99 -11.80
N ALA A 350 0.05 10.06 -13.04
CA ALA A 350 -0.79 9.03 -13.61
C ALA A 350 -0.62 8.90 -15.12
N VAL A 351 -0.92 7.71 -15.64
CA VAL A 351 -0.88 7.37 -17.07
C VAL A 351 -2.14 6.63 -17.48
N ARG A 352 -2.51 6.71 -18.76
CA ARG A 352 -3.58 5.85 -19.31
C ARG A 352 -3.02 4.48 -19.64
N ILE A 353 -3.82 3.45 -19.36
CA ILE A 353 -3.50 2.07 -19.68
C ILE A 353 -4.72 1.35 -20.28
N THR A 354 -4.52 0.15 -20.78
CA THR A 354 -5.56 -0.78 -21.25
C THR A 354 -5.58 -2.04 -20.37
N ARG A 355 -6.61 -2.88 -20.49
CA ARG A 355 -6.65 -4.20 -19.79
C ARG A 355 -5.60 -5.19 -20.31
N ASP A 356 -4.96 -4.89 -21.43
CA ASP A 356 -3.87 -5.66 -22.03
C ASP A 356 -2.48 -5.10 -21.66
N THR A 357 -2.44 -4.00 -20.91
CA THR A 357 -1.17 -3.47 -20.38
C THR A 357 -0.68 -4.42 -19.30
N TRP A 358 0.53 -4.93 -19.45
CA TRP A 358 1.19 -5.73 -18.42
C TRP A 358 1.88 -4.80 -17.43
N LEU A 359 1.72 -5.04 -16.12
CA LEU A 359 2.30 -4.24 -15.05
C LEU A 359 3.33 -5.00 -14.24
#